data_AF-A0A7C7V2D2-F1
#
_entry.id   AF-A0A7C7V2D2-F1
#
_cell.length_a   1.000
_cell.length_b   1.000
_cell.length_c   1.000
_cell.angle_alpha   90.00
_cell.angle_beta   90.00
_cell.angle_gamma   90.00
#
_symmetry.space_group_name_H-M   'P 1'
#
loop_
_entity.id
_entity.type
_entity.pdbx_description
1 polymer ?
#
loop_
_entity_poly.entity_id
_entity_poly.type
_entity_poly.pdbx_seq_one_letter_code
_entity_poly.pdbx_strand_id
1 'polypeptide(L)'
;MSNSTIMASPPLGQNMRARRADDARQEPTPLLCPAMPENTPPYAPPPTTTPEGPGDRGTARFAGDRKMAAGISWRGVLPLLSFVFSCVLPVGQWCLAAPPEPLSILDSGVRPEEVGRRSYLSYVRECVEVLMRHGTDRYGKVRSPMLMNIIDVRTRECPADPLPLDEGYRVIRRGRRGPGGGNLYAELPTMAALVRLARVTGDDRYRRFAAESSNYTMSNLIDEKGFFWWGWHRHYDAYRDVMTGHAGSPHEIHIQRVDWPFLWQVNPQAVRREVEAIWQWHVIDKQTGEVNRHGDGKRGCDFAMSAGEMIGAFAFLYNKTNDPTWLGRARLLADYYWQRRHEQTNLIANRPNAGTERFDGSHFDTSIAAFLCRGLLDAYEYSGAPLFREHALAYLTAYARYGYDERTGKFWGCLRLDGTPEPGPRVVGGYAQYEPRGHIDLWQPYAAGYEHPIHTALAYVRAAEMTGSKELTRAAVRWAEFIQAGLPPAGCLAETWYREYAERWAPHGTYAGKYGRTISFFCRMQRLRGDERYGQVARQVAADAVSRLHYKGLFRGHPAKPYYESIDDVGDLLVGLLELDELTADQASVTRNEPE
;
A
#
# COMPACT_ATOMS: atom_id res chain seq x y z
N MET A 1 15.27 -48.10 -54.36
CA MET A 1 14.54 -49.25 -53.81
C MET A 1 13.36 -48.69 -53.02
N SER A 2 12.15 -49.11 -53.43
CA SER A 2 10.80 -48.97 -52.83
C SER A 2 10.32 -47.60 -52.32
N ASN A 3 9.34 -46.90 -52.95
CA ASN A 3 7.87 -47.16 -53.01
C ASN A 3 7.21 -46.98 -51.63
N SER A 4 6.12 -46.22 -51.36
CA SER A 4 4.92 -45.91 -52.15
C SER A 4 3.91 -45.01 -51.39
N THR A 5 3.25 -44.08 -52.11
CA THR A 5 1.76 -43.82 -52.17
C THR A 5 1.06 -43.12 -50.98
N ILE A 6 0.60 -41.86 -51.08
CA ILE A 6 -0.68 -41.30 -51.65
C ILE A 6 -1.97 -41.86 -51.00
N MET A 7 -2.83 -40.99 -50.46
CA MET A 7 -4.28 -40.97 -50.71
C MET A 7 -4.92 -39.68 -50.19
N ALA A 8 -5.72 -39.06 -51.05
CA ALA A 8 -6.50 -37.84 -50.86
C ALA A 8 -7.95 -38.15 -50.43
N SER A 9 -8.63 -37.10 -49.94
CA SER A 9 -10.01 -37.00 -49.41
C SER A 9 -11.13 -37.47 -50.36
N PRO A 10 -12.40 -37.58 -49.88
CA PRO A 10 -13.35 -36.47 -50.10
C PRO A 10 -14.46 -36.29 -49.01
N PRO A 11 -15.32 -35.24 -49.13
CA PRO A 11 -16.24 -34.74 -48.11
C PRO A 11 -17.73 -35.12 -48.36
N LEU A 12 -18.61 -34.81 -47.39
CA LEU A 12 -20.10 -34.62 -47.46
C LEU A 12 -20.62 -34.70 -46.00
N GLY A 13 -21.62 -33.96 -45.50
CA GLY A 13 -22.62 -33.10 -46.09
C GLY A 13 -23.51 -32.48 -44.98
N GLN A 14 -24.50 -31.73 -45.46
CA GLN A 14 -25.37 -30.76 -44.78
C GLN A 14 -26.35 -31.28 -43.72
N ASN A 15 -26.94 -30.29 -43.03
CA ASN A 15 -28.28 -30.22 -42.40
C ASN A 15 -28.39 -30.45 -40.89
N MET A 16 -28.55 -29.36 -40.14
CA MET A 16 -29.60 -29.30 -39.11
C MET A 16 -30.15 -27.88 -38.89
N ARG A 17 -31.31 -27.68 -39.50
CA ARG A 17 -32.52 -26.98 -39.02
C ARG A 17 -32.37 -25.88 -37.97
N ALA A 18 -32.76 -24.68 -38.42
CA ALA A 18 -33.33 -23.63 -37.59
C ALA A 18 -34.49 -24.15 -36.72
N ARG A 19 -34.45 -23.83 -35.43
CA ARG A 19 -35.64 -23.72 -34.59
C ARG A 19 -35.72 -22.30 -34.06
N ARG A 20 -36.78 -21.59 -34.49
CA ARG A 20 -37.35 -20.49 -33.73
C ARG A 20 -37.86 -21.05 -32.40
N ALA A 21 -37.53 -20.37 -31.31
CA ALA A 21 -38.31 -20.37 -30.09
C ALA A 21 -38.54 -18.89 -29.76
N ASP A 22 -39.76 -18.44 -30.06
CA ASP A 22 -40.37 -17.36 -29.33
C ASP A 22 -40.47 -17.81 -27.87
N ASP A 23 -39.93 -17.05 -26.92
CA ASP A 23 -40.56 -16.95 -25.61
C ASP A 23 -40.18 -15.66 -24.88
N ALA A 24 -41.25 -15.00 -24.45
CA ALA A 24 -41.43 -13.98 -23.43
C ALA A 24 -40.21 -13.17 -22.93
N ARG A 25 -40.24 -11.88 -23.26
CA ARG A 25 -39.65 -10.81 -22.45
C ARG A 25 -40.31 -10.83 -21.06
N GLN A 26 -39.52 -11.10 -20.03
CA GLN A 26 -39.79 -10.60 -18.68
C GLN A 26 -38.61 -9.74 -18.25
N GLU A 27 -38.85 -8.45 -18.15
CA GLU A 27 -37.97 -7.50 -17.47
C GLU A 27 -37.90 -7.86 -15.98
N PRO A 28 -36.72 -7.94 -15.37
CA PRO A 28 -36.63 -7.99 -13.91
C PRO A 28 -36.69 -6.55 -13.37
N THR A 29 -37.82 -6.25 -12.73
CA THR A 29 -38.01 -5.14 -11.80
C THR A 29 -36.85 -5.11 -10.78
N PRO A 30 -36.28 -3.94 -10.45
CA PRO A 30 -35.16 -3.85 -9.51
C PRO A 30 -35.61 -4.24 -8.10
N LEU A 31 -35.02 -5.32 -7.59
CA LEU A 31 -35.08 -5.67 -6.17
C LEU A 31 -34.26 -4.66 -5.37
N LEU A 32 -34.96 -3.72 -4.74
CA LEU A 32 -34.47 -2.93 -3.62
C LEU A 32 -33.94 -3.90 -2.53
N CYS A 33 -32.63 -3.90 -2.31
CA CYS A 33 -32.04 -4.55 -1.15
C CYS A 33 -32.35 -3.72 0.12
N PRO A 34 -32.74 -4.37 1.23
CA PRO A 34 -32.88 -3.71 2.52
C PRO A 34 -31.50 -3.34 3.07
N ALA A 35 -31.39 -2.13 3.62
CA ALA A 35 -30.21 -1.65 4.34
C ALA A 35 -29.84 -2.62 5.47
N MET A 36 -28.59 -3.06 5.50
CA MET A 36 -28.00 -3.75 6.65
C MET A 36 -27.47 -2.69 7.65
N PRO A 37 -27.60 -2.94 8.97
CA PRO A 37 -27.48 -1.90 9.98
C PRO A 37 -26.04 -1.45 10.19
N GLU A 38 -25.84 -0.14 10.14
CA GLU A 38 -24.72 0.57 10.74
C GLU A 38 -24.68 0.26 12.22
N ASN A 39 -23.73 -0.54 12.68
CA ASN A 39 -23.32 -0.57 14.08
C ASN A 39 -21.89 -1.10 14.20
N THR A 40 -20.95 -0.22 13.85
CA THR A 40 -19.65 -0.16 14.53
C THR A 40 -19.48 1.30 14.90
N PRO A 41 -19.33 1.65 16.20
CA PRO A 41 -19.23 3.06 16.56
C PRO A 41 -17.97 3.66 15.92
N PRO A 42 -18.06 4.84 15.29
CA PRO A 42 -16.87 5.55 14.86
C PRO A 42 -16.03 5.88 16.10
N TYR A 43 -14.73 5.63 15.99
CA TYR A 43 -13.75 6.15 16.94
C TYR A 43 -13.91 7.68 16.99
N ALA A 44 -14.40 8.20 18.11
CA ALA A 44 -14.58 9.63 18.31
C ALA A 44 -13.19 10.28 18.46
N PRO A 45 -12.81 11.26 17.64
CA PRO A 45 -11.60 12.04 17.90
C PRO A 45 -11.81 12.89 19.18
N PRO A 46 -10.73 13.20 19.92
CA PRO A 46 -10.82 14.07 21.10
C PRO A 46 -11.32 15.48 20.70
N PRO A 47 -12.08 16.16 21.59
CA PRO A 47 -12.66 17.47 21.28
C PRO A 47 -11.56 18.53 21.12
N THR A 48 -11.63 19.28 20.02
CA THR A 48 -10.85 20.50 19.80
C THR A 48 -11.38 21.62 20.69
N THR A 49 -10.56 22.10 21.63
CA THR A 49 -10.84 23.33 22.39
C THR A 49 -10.39 24.54 21.57
N THR A 50 -11.32 25.40 21.19
CA THR A 50 -11.05 26.75 20.71
C THR A 50 -10.78 27.68 21.91
N PRO A 51 -9.77 28.56 21.87
CA PRO A 51 -9.58 29.56 22.91
C PRO A 51 -10.48 30.77 22.63
N GLU A 52 -11.44 31.03 23.51
CA GLU A 52 -12.15 32.31 23.53
C GLU A 52 -11.34 33.36 24.32
N GLY A 53 -11.02 34.47 23.66
CA GLY A 53 -10.57 35.72 24.28
C GLY A 53 -11.74 36.66 24.57
N PRO A 54 -11.52 37.73 25.36
CA PRO A 54 -12.54 38.30 26.24
C PRO A 54 -13.39 39.41 25.60
N GLY A 55 -14.67 39.45 25.96
CA GLY A 55 -15.61 40.49 25.56
C GLY A 55 -16.51 40.93 26.73
N ASP A 56 -16.35 42.19 27.11
CA ASP A 56 -16.92 42.88 28.27
C ASP A 56 -18.37 43.39 27.99
N ARG A 57 -19.16 43.49 29.08
CA ARG A 57 -20.37 44.33 29.31
C ARG A 57 -21.60 44.27 28.37
N GLY A 58 -22.79 44.15 28.97
CA GLY A 58 -24.02 44.74 28.42
C GLY A 58 -25.34 44.21 28.98
N THR A 59 -25.87 44.93 29.97
CA THR A 59 -27.21 44.81 30.60
C THR A 59 -28.42 44.72 29.65
N ALA A 60 -29.46 43.94 30.00
CA ALA A 60 -30.79 44.41 30.47
C ALA A 60 -31.99 43.48 30.15
N ARG A 61 -32.72 43.12 31.23
CA ARG A 61 -34.19 43.01 31.46
C ARG A 61 -35.16 42.52 30.36
N PHE A 62 -36.02 41.57 30.75
CA PHE A 62 -37.51 41.60 30.89
C PHE A 62 -38.01 40.13 30.85
N ALA A 63 -38.48 39.52 31.96
CA ALA A 63 -39.79 39.58 32.63
C ALA A 63 -40.95 38.83 31.93
N GLY A 64 -41.71 38.06 32.72
CA GLY A 64 -43.05 37.53 32.38
C GLY A 64 -43.07 36.04 32.03
N ASP A 65 -43.25 35.05 32.91
CA ASP A 65 -44.27 34.80 33.95
C ASP A 65 -45.52 34.06 33.43
N ARG A 66 -45.93 33.02 34.21
CA ARG A 66 -47.18 32.21 34.19
C ARG A 66 -47.33 31.06 33.18
N LYS A 67 -48.03 29.95 33.46
CA LYS A 67 -48.46 29.16 34.64
C LYS A 67 -49.62 28.27 34.11
N MET A 68 -49.62 27.00 34.52
CA MET A 68 -50.80 26.09 34.64
C MET A 68 -51.49 25.67 33.31
N ALA A 69 -52.09 24.49 33.15
CA ALA A 69 -52.75 23.63 34.12
C ALA A 69 -52.71 22.15 33.67
N ALA A 70 -52.78 21.27 34.66
CA ALA A 70 -52.94 19.84 34.53
C ALA A 70 -54.42 19.44 34.60
N GLY A 71 -54.72 18.21 34.16
CA GLY A 71 -55.85 17.45 34.67
C GLY A 71 -56.48 16.51 33.66
N ILE A 72 -56.39 15.20 33.91
CA ILE A 72 -57.53 14.29 34.12
C ILE A 72 -57.00 12.89 34.48
N SER A 73 -57.72 12.26 35.41
CA SER A 73 -57.45 11.02 36.12
C SER A 73 -58.53 9.98 35.76
N TRP A 74 -58.24 8.67 35.81
CA TRP A 74 -58.84 7.71 36.76
C TRP A 74 -58.53 6.22 36.42
N ARG A 75 -57.88 5.57 37.41
CA ARG A 75 -57.98 4.18 37.94
C ARG A 75 -57.97 2.92 37.05
N GLY A 76 -57.06 2.00 37.41
CA GLY A 76 -57.29 0.55 37.30
C GLY A 76 -56.08 -0.38 37.53
N VAL A 77 -56.00 -1.01 38.71
CA VAL A 77 -55.37 -2.32 39.04
C VAL A 77 -53.84 -2.41 39.31
N LEU A 78 -53.52 -2.82 40.55
CA LEU A 78 -52.21 -3.26 41.13
C LEU A 78 -51.86 -4.73 40.76
N PRO A 79 -50.68 -5.30 41.12
CA PRO A 79 -49.32 -4.77 41.16
C PRO A 79 -48.27 -5.77 40.58
N LEU A 80 -47.06 -5.29 40.27
CA LEU A 80 -45.87 -6.15 40.35
C LEU A 80 -44.66 -5.36 40.84
N LEU A 81 -44.08 -5.89 41.91
CA LEU A 81 -42.92 -5.39 42.63
C LEU A 81 -41.71 -5.17 41.71
N SER A 82 -41.07 -4.02 41.83
CA SER A 82 -39.62 -3.91 41.65
C SER A 82 -39.05 -2.78 42.49
N PHE A 83 -38.01 -3.15 43.22
CA PHE A 83 -37.24 -2.38 44.17
C PHE A 83 -36.71 -1.07 43.58
N VAL A 84 -36.90 0.02 44.31
CA VAL A 84 -36.15 1.27 44.17
C VAL A 84 -34.93 1.18 45.08
N PHE A 85 -33.73 1.23 44.51
CA PHE A 85 -32.58 1.78 45.21
C PHE A 85 -31.99 2.90 44.34
N SER A 86 -32.07 4.10 44.89
CA SER A 86 -31.45 5.31 44.38
C SER A 86 -29.96 5.26 44.76
N CYS A 87 -29.08 5.30 43.77
CA CYS A 87 -27.69 5.71 43.95
C CYS A 87 -27.41 6.83 42.96
N VAL A 88 -27.40 8.04 43.49
CA VAL A 88 -26.92 9.26 42.85
C VAL A 88 -25.42 9.10 42.58
N LEU A 89 -25.00 9.10 41.32
CA LEU A 89 -23.59 9.24 40.94
C LEU A 89 -23.31 10.71 40.59
N PRO A 90 -22.16 11.27 41.02
CA PRO A 90 -21.83 12.67 40.82
C PRO A 90 -21.40 12.96 39.38
N VAL A 91 -21.78 14.16 38.94
CA VAL A 91 -21.47 14.74 37.64
C VAL A 91 -19.96 14.98 37.50
N GLY A 92 -19.37 14.27 36.54
CA GLY A 92 -18.26 14.65 35.66
C GLY A 92 -17.19 15.62 36.17
N GLN A 93 -16.11 15.06 36.71
CA GLN A 93 -14.80 15.69 36.63
C GLN A 93 -14.11 15.13 35.37
N TRP A 94 -14.19 15.87 34.27
CA TRP A 94 -13.46 15.55 33.05
C TRP A 94 -11.97 15.73 33.36
N CYS A 95 -11.25 14.63 33.55
CA CYS A 95 -9.80 14.65 33.52
C CYS A 95 -9.37 15.23 32.17
N LEU A 96 -8.81 16.44 32.19
CA LEU A 96 -7.95 16.92 31.11
C LEU A 96 -6.92 15.82 30.89
N ALA A 97 -6.98 15.14 29.74
CA ALA A 97 -5.97 14.15 29.39
C ALA A 97 -4.61 14.84 29.50
N ALA A 98 -3.69 14.22 30.25
CA ALA A 98 -2.34 14.75 30.38
C ALA A 98 -1.76 14.99 28.97
N PRO A 99 -0.99 16.07 28.76
CA PRO A 99 -0.35 16.30 27.47
C PRO A 99 0.45 15.04 27.12
N PRO A 100 0.39 14.58 25.87
CA PRO A 100 1.02 13.33 25.49
C PRO A 100 2.53 13.45 25.72
N GLU A 101 3.12 12.46 26.39
CA GLU A 101 4.55 12.39 26.70
C GLU A 101 5.40 12.71 25.44
N PRO A 102 6.51 13.46 25.59
CA PRO A 102 7.39 13.78 24.48
C PRO A 102 7.97 12.50 23.85
N LEU A 103 8.12 12.50 22.51
CA LEU A 103 8.68 11.36 21.79
C LEU A 103 10.14 11.14 22.22
N SER A 104 10.44 9.92 22.67
CA SER A 104 11.82 9.51 22.96
C SER A 104 12.54 9.15 21.66
N ILE A 105 13.22 10.12 21.06
CA ILE A 105 14.01 9.93 19.85
C ILE A 105 15.35 9.30 20.22
N LEU A 106 15.62 8.09 19.72
CA LEU A 106 16.93 7.46 19.88
C LEU A 106 17.92 8.11 18.93
N ASP A 107 19.06 8.56 19.47
CA ASP A 107 20.19 9.01 18.68
C ASP A 107 20.80 7.83 17.90
N SER A 108 21.01 7.99 16.60
CA SER A 108 21.66 6.98 15.76
C SER A 108 23.15 6.82 16.10
N GLY A 109 23.77 7.87 16.65
CA GLY A 109 25.22 7.98 16.79
C GLY A 109 25.97 8.11 15.45
N VAL A 110 25.27 8.37 14.34
CA VAL A 110 25.84 8.52 13.00
C VAL A 110 25.49 9.89 12.46
N ARG A 111 26.50 10.74 12.23
CA ARG A 111 26.27 12.07 11.64
C ARG A 111 26.14 11.96 10.11
N PRO A 112 25.30 12.79 9.44
CA PRO A 112 25.10 12.74 8.00
C PRO A 112 26.41 12.78 7.18
N GLU A 113 27.37 13.61 7.58
CA GLU A 113 28.66 13.76 6.92
C GLU A 113 29.59 12.54 7.08
N GLU A 114 29.26 11.61 7.98
CA GLU A 114 30.05 10.40 8.24
C GLU A 114 29.52 9.18 7.50
N VAL A 115 28.27 9.24 7.01
CA VAL A 115 27.62 8.12 6.32
C VAL A 115 28.44 7.63 5.14
N GLY A 116 28.96 8.56 4.33
CA GLY A 116 29.77 8.24 3.15
C GLY A 116 31.16 7.67 3.44
N ARG A 117 31.59 7.57 4.71
CA ARG A 117 32.91 7.00 5.08
C ARG A 117 32.93 5.46 5.05
N ARG A 118 31.77 4.81 5.02
CA ARG A 118 31.63 3.36 4.85
C ARG A 118 30.66 3.08 3.69
N SER A 119 30.81 1.93 3.05
CA SER A 119 29.92 1.55 1.95
C SER A 119 28.47 1.38 2.43
N TYR A 120 27.49 1.67 1.59
CA TYR A 120 26.08 1.43 1.91
C TYR A 120 25.80 -0.07 2.07
N LEU A 121 26.50 -0.90 1.28
CA LEU A 121 26.49 -2.35 1.42
C LEU A 121 26.87 -2.79 2.84
N SER A 122 27.82 -2.12 3.50
CA SER A 122 28.19 -2.46 4.88
C SER A 122 27.05 -2.23 5.88
N TYR A 123 26.27 -1.14 5.73
CA TYR A 123 25.08 -0.88 6.57
C TYR A 123 24.00 -1.93 6.35
N VAL A 124 23.75 -2.28 5.09
CA VAL A 124 22.76 -3.30 4.74
C VAL A 124 23.17 -4.67 5.28
N ARG A 125 24.43 -5.06 5.10
CA ARG A 125 24.98 -6.32 5.62
C ARG A 125 24.82 -6.42 7.13
N GLU A 126 25.19 -5.37 7.86
CA GLU A 126 25.06 -5.32 9.32
C GLU A 126 23.59 -5.52 9.75
N CYS A 127 22.66 -4.79 9.11
CA CYS A 127 21.23 -4.91 9.37
C CYS A 127 20.71 -6.33 9.17
N VAL A 128 20.95 -6.93 8.01
CA VAL A 128 20.40 -8.25 7.71
C VAL A 128 21.03 -9.34 8.56
N GLU A 129 22.31 -9.22 8.92
CA GLU A 129 22.95 -10.20 9.81
C GLU A 129 22.40 -10.15 11.24
N VAL A 130 22.01 -8.96 11.72
CA VAL A 130 21.30 -8.84 12.99
C VAL A 130 19.88 -9.44 12.88
N LEU A 131 19.15 -9.19 11.79
CA LEU A 131 17.82 -9.77 11.56
C LEU A 131 17.87 -11.31 11.42
N MET A 132 18.85 -11.86 10.70
CA MET A 132 19.02 -13.30 10.57
C MET A 132 19.34 -13.98 11.92
N ARG A 133 20.07 -13.29 12.80
CA ARG A 133 20.48 -13.83 14.11
C ARG A 133 19.42 -13.63 15.20
N HIS A 134 18.70 -12.52 15.17
CA HIS A 134 17.84 -12.07 16.26
C HIS A 134 16.44 -11.63 15.81
N GLY A 135 16.13 -11.64 14.53
CA GLY A 135 14.85 -11.18 13.98
C GLY A 135 13.83 -12.28 13.74
N THR A 136 14.16 -13.55 14.01
CA THR A 136 13.27 -14.69 13.72
C THR A 136 12.34 -15.04 14.88
N ASP A 137 11.28 -15.77 14.55
CA ASP A 137 10.34 -16.38 15.47
C ASP A 137 11.00 -17.41 16.41
N ARG A 138 11.05 -17.06 17.69
CA ARG A 138 11.61 -17.87 18.78
C ARG A 138 10.78 -17.81 20.08
N TYR A 139 9.56 -17.28 20.00
CA TYR A 139 8.82 -16.79 21.17
C TYR A 139 7.80 -17.81 21.70
N GLY A 140 7.17 -18.56 20.80
CA GLY A 140 6.20 -19.59 21.13
C GLY A 140 6.80 -20.98 21.30
N LYS A 141 5.94 -21.99 21.23
CA LYS A 141 6.35 -23.39 21.18
C LYS A 141 6.90 -23.72 19.80
N VAL A 142 6.33 -23.14 18.76
CA VAL A 142 6.87 -23.23 17.41
C VAL A 142 8.04 -22.26 17.31
N ARG A 143 9.12 -22.72 16.69
CA ARG A 143 10.28 -21.89 16.37
C ARG A 143 10.52 -22.04 14.89
N SER A 144 10.57 -20.93 14.17
CA SER A 144 10.55 -20.94 12.71
C SER A 144 11.57 -19.93 12.14
N PRO A 145 11.99 -20.10 10.87
CA PRO A 145 12.88 -19.13 10.22
C PRO A 145 12.16 -17.83 9.84
N MET A 146 10.85 -17.71 10.10
CA MET A 146 10.06 -16.54 9.74
C MET A 146 10.57 -15.30 10.48
N LEU A 147 10.76 -14.20 9.75
CA LEU A 147 11.05 -12.89 10.35
C LEU A 147 9.83 -12.32 11.07
N MET A 148 10.09 -11.74 12.23
CA MET A 148 9.11 -10.95 12.98
C MET A 148 8.99 -9.57 12.35
N ASN A 149 7.75 -9.09 12.22
CA ASN A 149 7.48 -7.79 11.60
C ASN A 149 7.98 -6.60 12.41
N ILE A 150 8.15 -6.77 13.73
CA ILE A 150 8.59 -5.72 14.64
C ILE A 150 9.71 -6.25 15.51
N ILE A 151 10.86 -5.56 15.52
CA ILE A 151 12.00 -5.83 16.41
C ILE A 151 12.40 -4.53 17.11
N ASP A 152 12.47 -4.54 18.44
CA ASP A 152 13.00 -3.42 19.20
C ASP A 152 14.52 -3.31 18.97
N VAL A 153 14.95 -2.17 18.43
CA VAL A 153 16.36 -1.98 18.02
C VAL A 153 17.33 -1.94 19.21
N ARG A 154 16.82 -1.79 20.44
CA ARG A 154 17.62 -1.74 21.67
C ARG A 154 17.84 -3.14 22.24
N THR A 155 16.80 -3.97 22.24
CA THR A 155 16.82 -5.30 22.86
C THR A 155 17.08 -6.41 21.84
N ARG A 156 16.82 -6.15 20.56
CA ARG A 156 16.82 -7.14 19.46
C ARG A 156 15.78 -8.25 19.64
N GLU A 157 14.73 -7.96 20.39
CA GLU A 157 13.58 -8.84 20.61
C GLU A 157 12.33 -8.25 19.95
N CYS A 158 11.42 -9.13 19.51
CA CYS A 158 10.07 -8.75 19.12
C CYS A 158 9.27 -8.49 20.40
N PRO A 159 8.63 -7.32 20.56
CA PRO A 159 7.68 -7.15 21.65
C PRO A 159 6.37 -7.88 21.34
N ALA A 160 5.84 -8.63 22.32
CA ALA A 160 4.50 -9.23 22.23
C ALA A 160 3.42 -8.15 22.01
N ASP A 161 3.58 -6.98 22.65
CA ASP A 161 2.70 -5.83 22.53
C ASP A 161 3.52 -4.55 22.29
N PRO A 162 3.81 -4.18 21.03
CA PRO A 162 4.59 -2.97 20.70
C PRO A 162 3.84 -1.69 21.09
N LEU A 163 4.58 -0.60 21.36
CA LEU A 163 3.95 0.69 21.61
C LEU A 163 3.10 1.15 20.40
N PRO A 164 1.93 1.80 20.62
CA PRO A 164 1.04 2.22 19.54
C PRO A 164 1.66 3.28 18.62
N LEU A 165 2.38 4.26 19.18
CA LEU A 165 3.13 5.27 18.42
C LEU A 165 2.24 5.99 17.38
N ASP A 166 2.65 6.04 16.11
CA ASP A 166 1.94 6.70 15.01
C ASP A 166 0.91 5.81 14.30
N GLU A 167 0.54 4.66 14.89
CA GLU A 167 -0.28 3.66 14.20
C GLU A 167 -1.65 4.19 13.76
N GLY A 168 -2.19 5.17 14.47
CA GLY A 168 -3.42 5.88 14.13
C GLY A 168 -3.36 6.63 12.79
N TYR A 169 -2.17 6.95 12.29
CA TYR A 169 -1.95 7.63 11.01
C TYR A 169 -1.31 6.72 9.97
N ARG A 170 -0.31 5.93 10.37
CA ARG A 170 0.44 5.06 9.44
C ARG A 170 -0.43 3.92 8.91
N VAL A 171 -1.12 3.21 9.81
CA VAL A 171 -1.86 2.00 9.46
C VAL A 171 -3.35 2.04 9.77
N ILE A 172 -3.83 2.99 10.60
CA ILE A 172 -5.19 3.16 11.14
C ILE A 172 -5.78 1.97 11.91
N ARG A 173 -5.18 0.78 11.79
CA ARG A 173 -5.56 -0.47 12.45
C ARG A 173 -4.32 -1.19 12.93
N ARG A 174 -4.18 -1.35 14.24
CA ARG A 174 -3.05 -2.00 14.91
C ARG A 174 -2.66 -3.34 14.29
N GLY A 175 -3.64 -4.18 13.96
CA GLY A 175 -3.40 -5.52 13.40
C GLY A 175 -2.64 -5.55 12.07
N ARG A 176 -2.54 -4.43 11.34
CA ARG A 176 -1.76 -4.30 10.10
C ARG A 176 -0.25 -4.29 10.34
N ARG A 177 0.18 -3.99 11.58
CA ARG A 177 1.60 -3.95 11.96
C ARG A 177 2.18 -5.34 12.25
N GLY A 178 1.32 -6.33 12.49
CA GLY A 178 1.74 -7.67 12.94
C GLY A 178 2.35 -7.69 14.35
N PRO A 179 1.67 -7.17 15.39
CA PRO A 179 2.21 -7.16 16.75
C PRO A 179 2.52 -8.57 17.25
N GLY A 180 3.72 -8.78 17.83
CA GLY A 180 4.17 -10.09 18.30
C GLY A 180 4.26 -11.16 17.21
N GLY A 181 4.27 -10.78 15.94
CA GLY A 181 4.01 -11.69 14.83
C GLY A 181 4.85 -11.48 13.58
N GLY A 182 4.57 -12.30 12.57
CA GLY A 182 5.15 -12.23 11.24
C GLY A 182 4.09 -12.28 10.15
N ASN A 183 4.36 -11.56 9.07
CA ASN A 183 3.55 -11.46 7.87
C ASN A 183 4.49 -11.34 6.67
N LEU A 184 4.59 -12.43 5.89
CA LEU A 184 5.49 -12.47 4.73
C LEU A 184 5.21 -11.34 3.75
N TYR A 185 3.95 -10.91 3.60
CA TYR A 185 3.58 -9.86 2.65
C TYR A 185 4.36 -8.57 2.92
N ALA A 186 4.40 -8.12 4.17
CA ALA A 186 5.17 -6.94 4.58
C ALA A 186 6.70 -7.16 4.53
N GLU A 187 7.17 -8.40 4.67
CA GLU A 187 8.60 -8.73 4.61
C GLU A 187 9.17 -8.93 3.20
N LEU A 188 8.33 -8.97 2.15
CA LEU A 188 8.80 -9.20 0.78
C LEU A 188 9.91 -8.24 0.34
N PRO A 189 9.87 -6.93 0.65
CA PRO A 189 10.99 -6.03 0.37
C PRO A 189 12.30 -6.43 1.09
N THR A 190 12.22 -6.96 2.31
CA THR A 190 13.38 -7.45 3.06
C THR A 190 13.94 -8.73 2.43
N MET A 191 13.08 -9.62 1.93
CA MET A 191 13.50 -10.80 1.16
C MET A 191 14.22 -10.38 -0.14
N ALA A 192 13.70 -9.36 -0.85
CA ALA A 192 14.36 -8.81 -2.02
C ALA A 192 15.74 -8.22 -1.70
N ALA A 193 15.89 -7.53 -0.56
CA ALA A 193 17.18 -7.02 -0.10
C ALA A 193 18.19 -8.14 0.18
N LEU A 194 17.78 -9.22 0.86
CA LEU A 194 18.61 -10.40 1.10
C LEU A 194 19.07 -11.08 -0.20
N VAL A 195 18.16 -11.26 -1.15
CA VAL A 195 18.47 -11.85 -2.47
C VAL A 195 19.44 -10.96 -3.25
N ARG A 196 19.24 -9.64 -3.22
CA ARG A 196 20.17 -8.69 -3.84
C ARG A 196 21.53 -8.70 -3.16
N LEU A 197 21.57 -8.76 -1.82
CA LEU A 197 22.82 -8.85 -1.07
C LEU A 197 23.60 -10.11 -1.44
N ALA A 198 22.94 -11.26 -1.58
CA ALA A 198 23.56 -12.50 -2.05
C ALA A 198 24.21 -12.31 -3.44
N ARG A 199 23.52 -11.62 -4.35
CA ARG A 199 24.05 -11.34 -5.70
C ARG A 199 25.31 -10.47 -5.67
N VAL A 200 25.29 -9.37 -4.93
CA VAL A 200 26.42 -8.40 -4.93
C VAL A 200 27.62 -8.91 -4.15
N THR A 201 27.42 -9.77 -3.15
CA THR A 201 28.50 -10.30 -2.31
C THR A 201 29.02 -11.66 -2.77
N GLY A 202 28.24 -12.40 -3.57
CA GLY A 202 28.48 -13.81 -3.87
C GLY A 202 28.18 -14.77 -2.70
N ASP A 203 27.69 -14.26 -1.56
CA ASP A 203 27.42 -15.04 -0.37
C ASP A 203 25.98 -15.56 -0.36
N ASP A 204 25.82 -16.83 -0.71
CA ASP A 204 24.51 -17.44 -0.90
C ASP A 204 23.72 -17.66 0.41
N ARG A 205 24.33 -17.45 1.60
CA ARG A 205 23.60 -17.59 2.87
C ARG A 205 22.39 -16.65 2.98
N TYR A 206 22.48 -15.46 2.39
CA TYR A 206 21.37 -14.50 2.41
C TYR A 206 20.20 -14.97 1.56
N ARG A 207 20.47 -15.54 0.38
CA ARG A 207 19.44 -16.14 -0.49
C ARG A 207 18.77 -17.33 0.18
N ARG A 208 19.55 -18.22 0.79
CA ARG A 208 19.02 -19.39 1.52
C ARG A 208 18.11 -18.98 2.66
N PHE A 209 18.52 -18.01 3.48
CA PHE A 209 17.68 -17.51 4.56
C PHE A 209 16.36 -16.91 4.04
N ALA A 210 16.41 -16.09 2.99
CA ALA A 210 15.19 -15.55 2.38
C ALA A 210 14.24 -16.66 1.90
N ALA A 211 14.80 -17.69 1.26
CA ALA A 211 14.03 -18.85 0.78
C ALA A 211 13.42 -19.65 1.94
N GLU A 212 14.18 -19.94 3.00
CA GLU A 212 13.72 -20.66 4.19
C GLU A 212 12.59 -19.92 4.91
N SER A 213 12.79 -18.62 5.18
CA SER A 213 11.76 -17.77 5.81
C SER A 213 10.47 -17.74 4.98
N SER A 214 10.59 -17.54 3.67
CA SER A 214 9.42 -17.44 2.78
C SER A 214 8.71 -18.78 2.61
N ASN A 215 9.47 -19.88 2.48
CA ASN A 215 8.91 -21.21 2.33
C ASN A 215 8.13 -21.65 3.58
N TYR A 216 8.54 -21.19 4.77
CA TYR A 216 7.82 -21.49 6.00
C TYR A 216 6.38 -20.99 5.94
N THR A 217 6.15 -19.73 5.54
CA THR A 217 4.79 -19.20 5.33
C THR A 217 4.06 -20.00 4.25
N MET A 218 4.69 -20.20 3.09
CA MET A 218 4.08 -20.90 1.95
C MET A 218 3.81 -22.39 2.16
N SER A 219 4.27 -22.97 3.27
CA SER A 219 4.09 -24.39 3.59
C SER A 219 3.26 -24.62 4.85
N ASN A 220 3.33 -23.72 5.84
CA ASN A 220 2.72 -23.92 7.17
C ASN A 220 1.64 -22.89 7.50
N LEU A 221 1.64 -21.73 6.85
CA LEU A 221 0.73 -20.63 7.14
C LEU A 221 -0.18 -20.40 5.94
N ILE A 222 -1.09 -21.34 5.71
CA ILE A 222 -2.01 -21.37 4.57
C ILE A 222 -3.41 -21.69 5.09
N ASP A 223 -4.42 -21.00 4.57
CA ASP A 223 -5.82 -21.28 4.88
C ASP A 223 -6.42 -22.40 4.01
N GLU A 224 -7.64 -22.81 4.33
CA GLU A 224 -8.35 -23.88 3.62
C GLU A 224 -8.67 -23.57 2.15
N LYS A 225 -8.61 -22.30 1.74
CA LYS A 225 -8.81 -21.85 0.36
C LYS A 225 -7.53 -21.90 -0.46
N GLY A 226 -6.39 -22.14 0.18
CA GLY A 226 -5.07 -22.11 -0.42
C GLY A 226 -4.39 -20.74 -0.37
N PHE A 227 -4.96 -19.77 0.36
CA PHE A 227 -4.30 -18.48 0.55
C PHE A 227 -3.19 -18.56 1.58
N PHE A 228 -2.08 -17.89 1.32
CA PHE A 228 -1.11 -17.61 2.37
C PHE A 228 -1.77 -16.78 3.48
N TRP A 229 -1.39 -17.06 4.73
CA TRP A 229 -1.85 -16.31 5.90
C TRP A 229 -1.10 -14.98 6.03
N TRP A 230 -1.29 -14.12 5.04
CA TRP A 230 -0.58 -12.85 4.85
C TRP A 230 -1.54 -11.74 4.39
N GLY A 231 -0.99 -10.56 4.10
CA GLY A 231 -1.77 -9.42 3.60
C GLY A 231 -2.21 -8.46 4.70
N TRP A 232 -3.03 -7.47 4.37
CA TRP A 232 -3.35 -6.35 5.29
C TRP A 232 -4.20 -6.72 6.49
N HIS A 233 -4.79 -7.92 6.52
CA HIS A 233 -5.74 -8.32 7.56
C HIS A 233 -5.30 -9.53 8.38
N ARG A 234 -4.16 -10.13 8.04
CA ARG A 234 -3.67 -11.39 8.60
C ARG A 234 -2.23 -11.23 9.06
N HIS A 235 -1.87 -11.92 10.13
CA HIS A 235 -0.49 -12.21 10.51
C HIS A 235 -0.46 -13.47 11.36
N TYR A 236 0.69 -14.11 11.49
CA TYR A 236 0.92 -15.16 12.46
C TYR A 236 1.43 -14.54 13.77
N ASP A 237 0.79 -14.85 14.89
CA ASP A 237 1.26 -14.46 16.21
C ASP A 237 2.20 -15.54 16.78
N ALA A 238 3.46 -15.18 16.95
CA ALA A 238 4.52 -16.09 17.36
C ALA A 238 4.46 -16.45 18.85
N TYR A 239 3.88 -15.60 19.70
CA TYR A 239 3.77 -15.90 21.13
C TYR A 239 2.67 -16.90 21.42
N ARG A 240 1.59 -16.83 20.65
CA ARG A 240 0.43 -17.71 20.78
C ARG A 240 0.46 -18.91 19.84
N ASP A 241 1.38 -18.92 18.88
CA ASP A 241 1.46 -19.89 17.78
C ASP A 241 0.16 -19.98 16.95
N VAL A 242 -0.48 -18.85 16.68
CA VAL A 242 -1.78 -18.82 15.97
C VAL A 242 -1.79 -17.92 14.73
N MET A 243 -2.44 -18.41 13.69
CA MET A 243 -2.88 -17.61 12.55
C MET A 243 -4.00 -16.66 13.00
N THR A 244 -3.70 -15.36 13.10
CA THR A 244 -4.63 -14.34 13.59
C THR A 244 -4.77 -13.16 12.64
N GLY A 245 -5.59 -12.18 12.99
CA GLY A 245 -5.90 -11.05 12.14
C GLY A 245 -6.95 -10.12 12.75
N HIS A 246 -7.55 -9.28 11.91
CA HIS A 246 -8.60 -8.37 12.33
C HIS A 246 -9.69 -8.23 11.26
N ALA A 247 -10.87 -7.76 11.68
CA ALA A 247 -12.02 -7.58 10.80
C ALA A 247 -12.39 -8.86 10.02
N GLY A 248 -12.39 -10.01 10.69
CA GLY A 248 -12.69 -11.31 10.09
C GLY A 248 -11.54 -11.94 9.30
N SER A 249 -10.35 -11.33 9.32
CA SER A 249 -9.13 -11.86 8.70
C SER A 249 -9.29 -12.22 7.21
N PRO A 250 -9.91 -11.36 6.36
CA PRO A 250 -9.94 -11.63 4.93
C PRO A 250 -8.51 -11.69 4.36
N HIS A 251 -8.32 -12.48 3.31
CA HIS A 251 -7.13 -12.34 2.49
C HIS A 251 -7.20 -10.99 1.74
N GLU A 252 -6.18 -10.15 1.84
CA GLU A 252 -6.11 -8.87 1.14
C GLU A 252 -4.75 -8.70 0.46
N ILE A 253 -4.74 -8.77 -0.87
CA ILE A 253 -3.60 -8.42 -1.73
C ILE A 253 -3.78 -6.98 -2.24
N HIS A 254 -2.93 -6.09 -1.75
CA HIS A 254 -3.05 -4.65 -1.93
C HIS A 254 -1.68 -3.99 -1.74
N ILE A 255 -1.23 -3.21 -2.73
CA ILE A 255 -0.11 -2.23 -2.71
C ILE A 255 1.33 -2.68 -2.44
N GLN A 256 1.60 -3.86 -1.89
CA GLN A 256 2.95 -4.23 -1.42
C GLN A 256 3.92 -4.72 -2.52
N ARG A 257 3.44 -5.04 -3.74
CA ARG A 257 4.15 -5.72 -4.85
C ARG A 257 4.67 -7.10 -4.47
N VAL A 258 4.02 -8.14 -4.97
CA VAL A 258 4.52 -9.51 -4.76
C VAL A 258 5.69 -9.84 -5.71
N ASP A 259 6.83 -10.28 -5.17
CA ASP A 259 7.93 -10.86 -5.96
C ASP A 259 7.62 -12.32 -6.32
N TRP A 260 6.67 -12.49 -7.24
CA TRP A 260 6.26 -13.81 -7.74
C TRP A 260 7.44 -14.64 -8.31
N PRO A 261 8.39 -14.07 -9.08
CA PRO A 261 9.58 -14.80 -9.52
C PRO A 261 10.37 -15.43 -8.38
N PHE A 262 10.63 -14.68 -7.30
CA PHE A 262 11.33 -15.21 -6.14
C PHE A 262 10.52 -16.30 -5.44
N LEU A 263 9.24 -16.04 -5.12
CA LEU A 263 8.41 -17.04 -4.43
C LEU A 263 8.25 -18.33 -5.25
N TRP A 264 8.18 -18.23 -6.57
CA TRP A 264 8.09 -19.40 -7.46
C TRP A 264 9.37 -20.25 -7.45
N GLN A 265 10.54 -19.61 -7.37
CA GLN A 265 11.81 -20.34 -7.23
C GLN A 265 11.86 -21.14 -5.93
N VAL A 266 11.23 -20.61 -4.87
CA VAL A 266 11.19 -21.23 -3.54
C VAL A 266 10.16 -22.35 -3.49
N ASN A 267 8.91 -22.09 -3.88
CA ASN A 267 7.83 -23.07 -3.82
C ASN A 267 6.80 -22.85 -4.95
N PRO A 268 7.02 -23.42 -6.15
CA PRO A 268 6.17 -23.15 -7.30
C PRO A 268 4.75 -23.70 -7.13
N GLN A 269 4.58 -24.80 -6.37
CA GLN A 269 3.27 -25.39 -6.13
C GLN A 269 2.43 -24.53 -5.19
N ALA A 270 3.04 -23.98 -4.13
CA ALA A 270 2.36 -23.04 -3.24
C ALA A 270 1.96 -21.76 -3.96
N VAL A 271 2.86 -21.19 -4.78
CA VAL A 271 2.54 -20.00 -5.60
C VAL A 271 1.40 -20.28 -6.59
N ARG A 272 1.40 -21.44 -7.25
CA ARG A 272 0.29 -21.81 -8.13
C ARG A 272 -1.04 -21.81 -7.39
N ARG A 273 -1.10 -22.46 -6.21
CA ARG A 273 -2.31 -22.53 -5.39
C ARG A 273 -2.77 -21.14 -4.92
N GLU A 274 -1.85 -20.29 -4.49
CA GLU A 274 -2.14 -18.90 -4.11
C GLU A 274 -2.79 -18.14 -5.28
N VAL A 275 -2.21 -18.19 -6.47
CA VAL A 275 -2.74 -17.48 -7.65
C VAL A 275 -4.08 -18.07 -8.11
N GLU A 276 -4.28 -19.38 -7.98
CA GLU A 276 -5.57 -20.04 -8.18
C GLU A 276 -6.63 -19.59 -7.18
N ALA A 277 -6.27 -19.47 -5.91
CA ALA A 277 -7.13 -18.91 -4.87
C ALA A 277 -7.46 -17.43 -5.14
N ILE A 278 -6.48 -16.63 -5.59
CA ILE A 278 -6.70 -15.23 -6.00
C ILE A 278 -7.74 -15.17 -7.10
N TRP A 279 -7.58 -15.97 -8.17
CA TRP A 279 -8.60 -16.05 -9.21
C TRP A 279 -9.94 -16.43 -8.59
N GLN A 280 -10.01 -17.53 -7.84
CA GLN A 280 -11.27 -18.07 -7.36
C GLN A 280 -12.07 -17.09 -6.48
N TRP A 281 -11.41 -16.40 -5.54
CA TRP A 281 -12.10 -15.68 -4.46
C TRP A 281 -12.00 -14.15 -4.53
N HIS A 282 -11.03 -13.58 -5.25
CA HIS A 282 -10.98 -12.12 -5.45
C HIS A 282 -11.69 -11.68 -6.73
N VAL A 283 -11.70 -12.47 -7.80
CA VAL A 283 -12.45 -12.11 -9.01
C VAL A 283 -13.90 -12.52 -8.82
N ILE A 284 -14.80 -11.59 -8.61
CA ILE A 284 -16.18 -11.90 -8.22
C ILE A 284 -17.04 -12.15 -9.45
N ASP A 285 -16.79 -11.40 -10.52
CA ASP A 285 -17.46 -11.58 -11.79
C ASP A 285 -16.44 -12.05 -12.84
N LYS A 286 -16.54 -13.32 -13.23
CA LYS A 286 -15.63 -13.94 -14.22
C LYS A 286 -15.97 -13.56 -15.66
N GLN A 287 -17.09 -12.88 -15.90
CA GLN A 287 -17.49 -12.40 -17.21
C GLN A 287 -17.00 -10.97 -17.43
N THR A 288 -17.10 -10.11 -16.42
CA THR A 288 -16.69 -8.71 -16.53
C THR A 288 -15.28 -8.44 -16.04
N GLY A 289 -14.75 -9.24 -15.11
CA GLY A 289 -13.49 -8.99 -14.43
C GLY A 289 -13.61 -8.15 -13.16
N GLU A 290 -14.83 -7.89 -12.65
CA GLU A 290 -15.01 -7.19 -11.36
C GLU A 290 -14.33 -7.96 -10.23
N VAL A 291 -13.50 -7.26 -9.45
CA VAL A 291 -12.76 -7.82 -8.32
C VAL A 291 -13.30 -7.34 -6.98
N ASN A 292 -12.91 -8.02 -5.91
CA ASN A 292 -12.95 -7.55 -4.54
C ASN A 292 -11.52 -7.53 -3.99
N ARG A 293 -11.12 -6.45 -3.34
CA ARG A 293 -9.86 -6.40 -2.58
C ARG A 293 -9.75 -7.49 -1.52
N HIS A 294 -10.88 -8.01 -1.03
CA HIS A 294 -10.96 -9.13 -0.08
C HIS A 294 -11.28 -10.45 -0.78
N GLY A 295 -10.51 -11.50 -0.47
CA GLY A 295 -10.62 -12.84 -1.05
C GLY A 295 -11.71 -13.68 -0.39
N ASP A 296 -12.90 -13.14 -0.21
CA ASP A 296 -14.02 -13.79 0.47
C ASP A 296 -15.10 -14.35 -0.47
N GLY A 297 -14.93 -14.19 -1.78
CA GLY A 297 -15.89 -14.62 -2.80
C GLY A 297 -17.16 -13.78 -2.85
N LYS A 298 -17.19 -12.61 -2.20
CA LYS A 298 -18.34 -11.71 -2.18
C LYS A 298 -18.03 -10.44 -2.96
N ARG A 299 -19.08 -9.82 -3.48
CA ARG A 299 -18.97 -8.49 -4.09
C ARG A 299 -18.49 -7.48 -3.04
N GLY A 300 -17.45 -6.74 -3.36
CA GLY A 300 -16.83 -5.78 -2.45
C GLY A 300 -16.23 -4.60 -3.19
N CYS A 301 -15.03 -4.18 -2.82
CA CYS A 301 -14.40 -3.01 -3.43
C CYS A 301 -13.48 -3.42 -4.57
N ASP A 302 -13.81 -2.98 -5.78
CA ASP A 302 -13.11 -3.25 -7.04
C ASP A 302 -11.93 -2.30 -7.29
N PHE A 303 -11.12 -2.07 -6.25
CA PHE A 303 -10.00 -1.13 -6.35
C PHE A 303 -9.01 -1.48 -7.46
N ALA A 304 -8.75 -0.52 -8.35
CA ALA A 304 -7.76 -0.60 -9.42
C ALA A 304 -6.36 -0.93 -8.89
N MET A 305 -5.98 -0.33 -7.76
CA MET A 305 -4.71 -0.64 -7.07
C MET A 305 -4.60 -2.10 -6.59
N SER A 306 -5.70 -2.76 -6.21
CA SER A 306 -5.71 -4.20 -5.90
C SER A 306 -5.71 -5.05 -7.17
N ALA A 307 -6.48 -4.65 -8.19
CA ALA A 307 -6.48 -5.36 -9.47
C ALA A 307 -5.10 -5.36 -10.14
N GLY A 308 -4.29 -4.31 -9.96
CA GLY A 308 -2.90 -4.27 -10.42
C GLY A 308 -2.07 -5.47 -9.92
N GLU A 309 -2.19 -5.82 -8.63
CA GLU A 309 -1.49 -6.98 -8.07
C GLU A 309 -1.97 -8.30 -8.68
N MET A 310 -3.29 -8.43 -8.90
CA MET A 310 -3.91 -9.63 -9.47
C MET A 310 -3.56 -9.82 -10.95
N ILE A 311 -3.57 -8.73 -11.73
CA ILE A 311 -3.16 -8.71 -13.15
C ILE A 311 -1.71 -9.21 -13.27
N GLY A 312 -0.81 -8.69 -12.43
CA GLY A 312 0.58 -9.15 -12.36
C GLY A 312 0.70 -10.64 -12.00
N ALA A 313 -0.07 -11.11 -11.02
CA ALA A 313 -0.08 -12.52 -10.60
C ALA A 313 -0.52 -13.47 -11.72
N PHE A 314 -1.59 -13.12 -12.45
CA PHE A 314 -2.09 -13.95 -13.56
C PHE A 314 -1.15 -13.95 -14.76
N ALA A 315 -0.59 -12.79 -15.12
CA ALA A 315 0.41 -12.71 -16.19
C ALA A 315 1.70 -13.47 -15.82
N PHE A 316 2.09 -13.44 -14.55
CA PHE A 316 3.20 -14.24 -14.05
C PHE A 316 2.93 -15.74 -14.16
N LEU A 317 1.75 -16.21 -13.74
CA LEU A 317 1.43 -17.63 -13.82
C LEU A 317 1.35 -18.11 -15.28
N TYR A 318 0.86 -17.26 -16.19
CA TYR A 318 1.00 -17.49 -17.64
C TYR A 318 2.46 -17.68 -18.06
N ASN A 319 3.37 -16.78 -17.67
CA ASN A 319 4.81 -16.90 -17.99
C ASN A 319 5.39 -18.25 -17.55
N LYS A 320 4.97 -18.78 -16.40
CA LYS A 320 5.51 -20.04 -15.85
C LYS A 320 4.87 -21.30 -16.39
N THR A 321 3.64 -21.22 -16.87
CA THR A 321 2.86 -22.40 -17.28
C THR A 321 2.60 -22.48 -18.78
N ASN A 322 2.72 -21.35 -19.48
CA ASN A 322 2.28 -21.16 -20.85
C ASN A 322 0.79 -21.51 -21.08
N ASP A 323 -0.03 -21.54 -20.02
CA ASP A 323 -1.46 -21.77 -20.13
C ASP A 323 -2.18 -20.45 -20.47
N PRO A 324 -2.75 -20.33 -21.69
CA PRO A 324 -3.34 -19.09 -22.17
C PRO A 324 -4.56 -18.63 -21.34
N THR A 325 -5.14 -19.52 -20.53
CA THR A 325 -6.22 -19.15 -19.60
C THR A 325 -5.78 -18.04 -18.65
N TRP A 326 -4.55 -18.10 -18.14
CA TRP A 326 -4.03 -17.09 -17.21
C TRP A 326 -3.79 -15.75 -17.89
N LEU A 327 -3.32 -15.76 -19.14
CA LEU A 327 -3.24 -14.54 -19.93
C LEU A 327 -4.63 -13.94 -20.16
N GLY A 328 -5.62 -14.77 -20.52
CA GLY A 328 -7.01 -14.33 -20.68
C GLY A 328 -7.57 -13.69 -19.40
N ARG A 329 -7.28 -14.26 -18.22
CA ARG A 329 -7.69 -13.72 -16.92
C ARG A 329 -7.03 -12.37 -16.62
N ALA A 330 -5.73 -12.22 -16.89
CA ALA A 330 -5.03 -10.95 -16.75
C ALA A 330 -5.64 -9.87 -17.65
N ARG A 331 -5.96 -10.21 -18.91
CA ARG A 331 -6.59 -9.29 -19.87
C ARG A 331 -7.99 -8.88 -19.43
N LEU A 332 -8.80 -9.83 -18.97
CA LEU A 332 -10.15 -9.57 -18.47
C LEU A 332 -10.15 -8.48 -17.38
N LEU A 333 -9.26 -8.59 -16.40
CA LEU A 333 -9.13 -7.59 -15.34
C LEU A 333 -8.64 -6.25 -15.87
N ALA A 334 -7.65 -6.23 -16.77
CA ALA A 334 -7.17 -4.98 -17.37
C ALA A 334 -8.27 -4.27 -18.18
N ASP A 335 -9.07 -5.03 -18.92
CA ASP A 335 -10.16 -4.53 -19.75
C ASP A 335 -11.33 -4.00 -18.91
N TYR A 336 -11.60 -4.57 -17.73
CA TYR A 336 -12.62 -4.07 -16.80
C TYR A 336 -12.47 -2.56 -16.53
N TYR A 337 -11.25 -2.12 -16.22
CA TYR A 337 -10.95 -0.71 -15.96
C TYR A 337 -10.85 0.10 -17.26
N TRP A 338 -10.21 -0.46 -18.29
CA TRP A 338 -10.03 0.22 -19.57
C TRP A 338 -11.36 0.62 -20.22
N GLN A 339 -12.37 -0.25 -20.15
CA GLN A 339 -13.71 0.02 -20.70
C GLN A 339 -14.48 1.09 -19.91
N ARG A 340 -14.04 1.43 -18.70
CA ARG A 340 -14.66 2.43 -17.81
C ARG A 340 -13.89 3.74 -17.75
N ARG A 341 -12.84 3.89 -18.57
CA ARG A 341 -12.09 5.14 -18.67
C ARG A 341 -12.95 6.23 -19.31
N HIS A 342 -12.69 7.47 -18.95
CA HIS A 342 -13.22 8.60 -19.66
C HIS A 342 -12.60 8.70 -21.06
N GLU A 343 -13.42 8.73 -22.10
CA GLU A 343 -13.00 8.53 -23.50
C GLU A 343 -11.98 9.57 -23.99
N GLN A 344 -12.06 10.80 -23.48
CA GLN A 344 -11.19 11.91 -23.93
C GLN A 344 -9.87 12.01 -23.17
N THR A 345 -9.86 11.56 -21.91
CA THR A 345 -8.72 11.75 -21.00
C THR A 345 -7.99 10.46 -20.67
N ASN A 346 -8.63 9.30 -20.89
CA ASN A 346 -8.22 7.98 -20.41
C ASN A 346 -8.16 7.84 -18.89
N LEU A 347 -8.63 8.82 -18.10
CA LEU A 347 -8.69 8.70 -16.65
C LEU A 347 -9.79 7.71 -16.24
N ILE A 348 -9.51 6.88 -15.23
CA ILE A 348 -10.45 5.94 -14.62
C ILE A 348 -10.69 6.29 -13.15
N ALA A 349 -11.82 5.87 -12.61
CA ALA A 349 -12.03 5.86 -11.17
C ALA A 349 -11.23 4.72 -10.52
N ASN A 350 -10.77 4.91 -9.29
CA ASN A 350 -10.06 3.85 -8.57
C ASN A 350 -10.99 2.70 -8.16
N ARG A 351 -12.23 2.99 -7.82
CA ARG A 351 -13.28 2.05 -7.41
C ARG A 351 -14.55 2.25 -8.24
N PRO A 352 -14.57 1.83 -9.52
CA PRO A 352 -15.72 2.09 -10.40
C PRO A 352 -17.08 1.64 -9.83
N ASN A 353 -17.12 0.56 -9.05
CA ASN A 353 -18.37 0.07 -8.45
C ASN A 353 -18.88 0.88 -7.25
N ALA A 354 -18.16 1.92 -6.80
CA ALA A 354 -18.61 2.82 -5.73
C ALA A 354 -19.63 3.86 -6.20
N GLY A 355 -19.79 4.04 -7.52
CA GLY A 355 -20.64 5.09 -8.10
C GLY A 355 -20.01 6.48 -8.00
N THR A 356 -20.66 7.46 -8.63
CA THR A 356 -20.11 8.80 -8.83
C THR A 356 -20.17 9.71 -7.60
N GLU A 357 -20.99 9.36 -6.61
CA GLU A 357 -21.21 10.15 -5.38
C GLU A 357 -20.05 10.09 -4.38
N ARG A 358 -19.10 9.16 -4.59
CA ARG A 358 -17.89 9.04 -3.77
C ARG A 358 -16.66 9.32 -4.60
N PHE A 359 -15.67 9.98 -4.02
CA PHE A 359 -14.46 10.33 -4.73
C PHE A 359 -13.74 9.10 -5.30
N ASP A 360 -13.69 7.98 -4.55
CA ASP A 360 -13.03 6.77 -5.02
C ASP A 360 -13.74 6.13 -6.22
N GLY A 361 -15.01 6.45 -6.48
CA GLY A 361 -15.75 6.04 -7.68
C GLY A 361 -15.85 7.10 -8.79
N SER A 362 -15.30 8.30 -8.59
CA SER A 362 -15.39 9.41 -9.56
C SER A 362 -14.07 10.13 -9.83
N HIS A 363 -12.98 9.76 -9.18
CA HIS A 363 -11.68 10.41 -9.31
C HIS A 363 -10.57 9.44 -9.68
N PHE A 364 -9.63 9.95 -10.45
CA PHE A 364 -8.32 9.35 -10.66
C PHE A 364 -7.36 9.88 -9.59
N ASP A 365 -6.68 8.99 -8.90
CA ASP A 365 -5.69 9.32 -7.86
C ASP A 365 -4.36 8.60 -8.10
N THR A 366 -3.33 9.01 -7.36
CA THR A 366 -1.98 8.46 -7.54
C THR A 366 -1.85 6.97 -7.24
N SER A 367 -2.75 6.34 -6.49
CA SER A 367 -2.71 4.88 -6.27
C SER A 367 -2.93 4.10 -7.58
N ILE A 368 -3.64 4.68 -8.55
CA ILE A 368 -3.84 4.10 -9.88
C ILE A 368 -2.52 4.15 -10.67
N ALA A 369 -1.87 5.33 -10.69
CA ALA A 369 -0.58 5.51 -11.33
C ALA A 369 0.54 4.69 -10.64
N ALA A 370 0.46 4.53 -9.32
CA ALA A 370 1.43 3.78 -8.52
C ALA A 370 1.30 2.27 -8.66
N PHE A 371 0.07 1.73 -8.62
CA PHE A 371 -0.15 0.30 -8.40
C PHE A 371 -0.83 -0.40 -9.56
N LEU A 372 -1.88 0.17 -10.16
CA LEU A 372 -2.46 -0.40 -11.38
C LEU A 372 -1.44 -0.35 -12.52
N CYS A 373 -0.84 0.82 -12.76
CA CYS A 373 0.14 0.98 -13.85
C CYS A 373 1.37 0.11 -13.61
N ARG A 374 1.84 -0.04 -12.37
CA ARG A 374 2.94 -0.97 -12.04
C ARG A 374 2.55 -2.41 -12.35
N GLY A 375 1.36 -2.86 -11.94
CA GLY A 375 0.87 -4.22 -12.21
C GLY A 375 0.70 -4.52 -13.70
N LEU A 376 0.26 -3.52 -14.47
CA LEU A 376 0.20 -3.60 -15.93
C LEU A 376 1.59 -3.68 -16.58
N LEU A 377 2.57 -2.91 -16.11
CA LEU A 377 3.96 -3.00 -16.59
C LEU A 377 4.60 -4.35 -16.22
N ASP A 378 4.37 -4.85 -15.00
CA ASP A 378 4.78 -6.21 -14.59
C ASP A 378 4.15 -7.27 -15.52
N ALA A 379 2.85 -7.15 -15.80
CA ALA A 379 2.16 -8.08 -16.69
C ALA A 379 2.68 -8.04 -18.13
N TYR A 380 3.08 -6.88 -18.65
CA TYR A 380 3.76 -6.78 -19.94
C TYR A 380 5.12 -7.50 -19.92
N GLU A 381 5.94 -7.31 -18.89
CA GLU A 381 7.24 -7.98 -18.78
C GLU A 381 7.09 -9.51 -18.70
N TYR A 382 6.08 -10.02 -18.00
CA TYR A 382 5.85 -11.46 -17.89
C TYR A 382 5.26 -12.08 -19.16
N SER A 383 4.35 -11.39 -19.85
CA SER A 383 3.57 -11.97 -20.95
C SER A 383 3.99 -11.54 -22.35
N GLY A 384 4.70 -10.42 -22.49
CA GLY A 384 4.97 -9.76 -23.76
C GLY A 384 3.74 -9.13 -24.43
N ALA A 385 2.54 -9.18 -23.81
CA ALA A 385 1.30 -8.71 -24.41
C ALA A 385 1.22 -7.16 -24.44
N PRO A 386 1.22 -6.51 -25.62
CA PRO A 386 1.36 -5.04 -25.71
C PRO A 386 0.27 -4.25 -24.99
N LEU A 387 -0.95 -4.77 -24.89
CA LEU A 387 -2.09 -4.07 -24.28
C LEU A 387 -1.79 -3.61 -22.86
N PHE A 388 -1.08 -4.39 -22.05
CA PHE A 388 -0.83 -4.04 -20.66
C PHE A 388 0.07 -2.81 -20.58
N ARG A 389 1.12 -2.78 -21.39
CA ARG A 389 1.98 -1.61 -21.55
C ARG A 389 1.15 -0.43 -22.05
N GLU A 390 0.37 -0.61 -23.11
CA GLU A 390 -0.44 0.47 -23.71
C GLU A 390 -1.42 1.10 -22.71
N HIS A 391 -2.14 0.29 -21.92
CA HIS A 391 -3.03 0.79 -20.87
C HIS A 391 -2.25 1.57 -19.80
N ALA A 392 -1.12 1.03 -19.32
CA ALA A 392 -0.29 1.71 -18.34
C ALA A 392 0.21 3.07 -18.86
N LEU A 393 0.70 3.12 -20.10
CA LEU A 393 1.19 4.36 -20.70
C LEU A 393 0.07 5.37 -20.89
N ALA A 394 -1.12 4.95 -21.30
CA ALA A 394 -2.27 5.84 -21.45
C ALA A 394 -2.65 6.50 -20.12
N TYR A 395 -2.70 5.74 -19.02
CA TYR A 395 -2.99 6.28 -17.68
C TYR A 395 -1.88 7.21 -17.17
N LEU A 396 -0.60 6.83 -17.35
CA LEU A 396 0.53 7.67 -16.95
C LEU A 396 0.59 8.96 -17.78
N THR A 397 0.43 8.90 -19.10
CA THR A 397 0.39 10.09 -19.95
C THR A 397 -0.80 10.99 -19.59
N ALA A 398 -1.97 10.43 -19.32
CA ALA A 398 -3.13 11.19 -18.86
C ALA A 398 -2.81 11.95 -17.56
N TYR A 399 -2.27 11.27 -16.55
CA TYR A 399 -1.94 11.91 -15.29
C TYR A 399 -0.78 12.91 -15.42
N ALA A 400 0.21 12.68 -16.29
CA ALA A 400 1.27 13.65 -16.56
C ALA A 400 0.73 14.94 -17.20
N ARG A 401 -0.30 14.82 -18.03
CA ARG A 401 -0.94 15.94 -18.73
C ARG A 401 -1.85 16.76 -17.81
N TYR A 402 -2.71 16.09 -17.04
CA TYR A 402 -3.75 16.75 -16.25
C TYR A 402 -3.35 16.95 -14.77
N GLY A 403 -2.50 16.06 -14.25
CA GLY A 403 -2.07 16.06 -12.86
C GLY A 403 -0.92 17.00 -12.54
N TYR A 404 -0.14 17.45 -13.54
CA TYR A 404 0.95 18.39 -13.30
C TYR A 404 0.50 19.84 -13.36
N ASP A 405 0.82 20.62 -12.33
CA ASP A 405 0.57 22.06 -12.27
C ASP A 405 1.83 22.84 -12.67
N GLU A 406 1.89 23.24 -13.94
CA GLU A 406 3.01 24.02 -14.51
C GLU A 406 3.31 25.31 -13.73
N ARG A 407 2.31 25.91 -13.07
CA ARG A 407 2.49 27.16 -12.33
C ARG A 407 3.27 26.96 -11.05
N THR A 408 3.09 25.82 -10.38
CA THR A 408 3.68 25.56 -9.06
C THR A 408 4.80 24.52 -9.10
N GLY A 409 4.94 23.80 -10.22
CA GLY A 409 5.86 22.68 -10.35
C GLY A 409 5.45 21.45 -9.53
N LYS A 410 4.20 21.41 -9.05
CA LYS A 410 3.66 20.34 -8.19
C LYS A 410 2.69 19.46 -8.96
N PHE A 411 2.28 18.36 -8.34
CA PHE A 411 1.23 17.49 -8.85
C PHE A 411 -0.03 17.59 -7.99
N TRP A 412 -1.20 17.49 -8.62
CA TRP A 412 -2.50 17.38 -7.95
C TRP A 412 -2.71 15.97 -7.42
N GLY A 413 -3.22 15.82 -6.19
CA GLY A 413 -3.37 14.52 -5.55
C GLY A 413 -4.46 13.64 -6.19
N CYS A 414 -5.55 14.25 -6.66
CA CYS A 414 -6.56 13.60 -7.49
C CYS A 414 -7.13 14.52 -8.57
N LEU A 415 -7.72 13.88 -9.58
CA LEU A 415 -8.38 14.49 -10.72
C LEU A 415 -9.78 13.93 -10.85
N ARG A 416 -10.75 14.77 -11.21
CA ARG A 416 -12.00 14.29 -11.82
C ARG A 416 -11.69 13.60 -13.15
N LEU A 417 -12.57 12.71 -13.60
CA LEU A 417 -12.30 11.92 -14.82
C LEU A 417 -12.19 12.78 -16.09
N ASP A 418 -12.76 13.98 -16.10
CA ASP A 418 -12.59 14.96 -17.19
C ASP A 418 -11.22 15.66 -17.20
N GLY A 419 -10.35 15.36 -16.23
CA GLY A 419 -9.02 15.94 -16.09
C GLY A 419 -8.96 17.18 -15.20
N THR A 420 -10.10 17.65 -14.67
CA THR A 420 -10.14 18.79 -13.74
C THR A 420 -9.53 18.38 -12.40
N PRO A 421 -8.52 19.12 -11.87
CA PRO A 421 -8.00 18.87 -10.54
C PRO A 421 -9.04 19.11 -9.45
N GLU A 422 -9.06 18.25 -8.42
CA GLU A 422 -9.89 18.52 -7.24
C GLU A 422 -9.13 19.46 -6.28
N PRO A 423 -9.61 20.70 -6.09
CA PRO A 423 -8.92 21.68 -5.26
C PRO A 423 -8.99 21.31 -3.78
N GLY A 424 -8.05 21.84 -3.00
CA GLY A 424 -8.13 21.84 -1.55
C GLY A 424 -9.25 22.75 -1.01
N PRO A 425 -9.43 22.81 0.32
CA PRO A 425 -8.60 22.19 1.35
C PRO A 425 -8.84 20.68 1.48
N ARG A 426 -7.99 20.00 2.26
CA ARG A 426 -8.22 18.60 2.65
C ARG A 426 -9.46 18.52 3.55
N VAL A 427 -10.23 17.46 3.41
CA VAL A 427 -11.36 17.19 4.29
C VAL A 427 -10.86 16.55 5.59
N VAL A 428 -11.50 16.89 6.72
CA VAL A 428 -11.25 16.26 8.02
C VAL A 428 -12.54 15.60 8.49
N GLY A 429 -12.47 14.32 8.87
CA GLY A 429 -13.62 13.53 9.27
C GLY A 429 -14.31 12.81 8.12
N GLY A 430 -14.98 11.71 8.47
CA GLY A 430 -15.67 10.84 7.51
C GLY A 430 -14.73 10.18 6.50
N TYR A 431 -15.29 9.59 5.46
CA TYR A 431 -14.51 8.88 4.44
C TYR A 431 -13.75 9.83 3.50
N ALA A 432 -14.30 11.01 3.24
CA ALA A 432 -13.72 11.99 2.33
C ALA A 432 -12.36 12.54 2.80
N GLN A 433 -12.00 12.36 4.08
CA GLN A 433 -10.67 12.75 4.57
C GLN A 433 -9.50 12.01 3.88
N TYR A 434 -9.77 10.86 3.27
CA TYR A 434 -8.76 10.10 2.52
C TYR A 434 -8.61 10.59 1.06
N GLU A 435 -9.46 11.50 0.60
CA GLU A 435 -9.36 12.09 -0.73
C GLU A 435 -8.16 13.04 -0.79
N PRO A 436 -7.23 12.87 -1.75
CA PRO A 436 -6.04 13.68 -1.82
C PRO A 436 -6.27 15.04 -2.50
N ARG A 437 -7.17 15.85 -1.92
CA ARG A 437 -7.56 17.17 -2.45
C ARG A 437 -6.40 18.17 -2.45
N GLY A 438 -6.29 18.95 -3.51
CA GLY A 438 -5.21 19.91 -3.68
C GLY A 438 -3.91 19.27 -4.18
N HIS A 439 -2.78 19.95 -3.99
CA HIS A 439 -1.48 19.37 -4.35
C HIS A 439 -1.13 18.19 -3.46
N ILE A 440 -0.31 17.30 -4.03
CA ILE A 440 0.22 16.12 -3.36
C ILE A 440 1.00 16.50 -2.11
N ASP A 441 0.80 15.70 -1.06
CA ASP A 441 1.70 15.60 0.08
C ASP A 441 2.70 14.44 -0.13
N LEU A 442 3.96 14.79 -0.40
CA LEU A 442 5.05 13.83 -0.65
C LEU A 442 5.24 12.86 0.53
N TRP A 443 5.06 13.35 1.76
CA TRP A 443 5.54 12.70 2.96
C TRP A 443 4.43 12.24 3.90
N GLN A 444 3.15 12.35 3.50
CA GLN A 444 1.96 11.88 4.24
C GLN A 444 2.09 10.46 4.83
N PRO A 445 1.58 10.18 6.05
CA PRO A 445 1.93 8.95 6.76
C PRO A 445 1.22 7.67 6.30
N TYR A 446 0.03 7.79 5.75
CA TYR A 446 -0.89 6.67 5.59
C TYR A 446 -0.46 5.69 4.49
N ALA A 447 -0.24 4.44 4.90
CA ALA A 447 0.28 3.40 4.02
C ALA A 447 -0.76 2.85 3.03
N ALA A 448 -2.04 2.77 3.44
CA ALA A 448 -3.11 2.13 2.66
C ALA A 448 -4.11 3.14 2.09
N GLY A 449 -3.62 4.33 1.72
CA GLY A 449 -4.42 5.44 1.21
C GLY A 449 -4.40 5.57 -0.31
N TYR A 450 -4.81 6.74 -0.79
CA TYR A 450 -4.94 7.09 -2.22
C TYR A 450 -3.78 7.96 -2.73
N GLU A 451 -2.83 8.31 -1.86
CA GLU A 451 -1.75 9.26 -2.13
C GLU A 451 -0.37 8.59 -2.03
N HIS A 452 0.23 8.26 -3.19
CA HIS A 452 1.42 7.43 -3.33
C HIS A 452 2.51 8.04 -4.25
N PRO A 453 2.97 9.26 -3.95
CA PRO A 453 3.81 10.04 -4.87
C PRO A 453 5.11 9.35 -5.29
N ILE A 454 5.85 8.77 -4.34
CA ILE A 454 7.14 8.14 -4.65
C ILE A 454 6.94 6.86 -5.49
N HIS A 455 5.87 6.10 -5.25
CA HIS A 455 5.51 4.96 -6.09
C HIS A 455 5.12 5.40 -7.51
N THR A 456 4.37 6.49 -7.63
CA THR A 456 4.02 7.09 -8.93
C THR A 456 5.27 7.53 -9.69
N ALA A 457 6.21 8.22 -9.03
CA ALA A 457 7.49 8.60 -9.64
C ALA A 457 8.29 7.38 -10.14
N LEU A 458 8.32 6.30 -9.35
CA LEU A 458 8.93 5.02 -9.75
C LEU A 458 8.23 4.38 -10.96
N ALA A 459 6.91 4.53 -11.10
CA ALA A 459 6.18 4.06 -12.27
C ALA A 459 6.56 4.86 -13.53
N TYR A 460 6.71 6.19 -13.42
CA TYR A 460 7.14 7.02 -14.54
C TYR A 460 8.56 6.71 -15.02
N VAL A 461 9.54 6.62 -14.11
CA VAL A 461 10.92 6.30 -14.53
C VAL A 461 10.99 4.90 -15.15
N ARG A 462 10.23 3.93 -14.62
CA ARG A 462 10.13 2.59 -15.22
C ARG A 462 9.53 2.63 -16.62
N ALA A 463 8.41 3.32 -16.79
CA ALA A 463 7.76 3.41 -18.09
C ALA A 463 8.65 4.13 -19.12
N ALA A 464 9.39 5.16 -18.69
CA ALA A 464 10.38 5.84 -19.53
C ALA A 464 11.53 4.91 -19.95
N GLU A 465 12.13 4.17 -19.02
CA GLU A 465 13.19 3.18 -19.31
C GLU A 465 12.70 2.10 -20.30
N MET A 466 11.48 1.57 -20.10
CA MET A 466 10.94 0.51 -20.93
C MET A 466 10.59 0.93 -22.36
N THR A 467 10.35 2.22 -22.60
CA THR A 467 9.76 2.70 -23.87
C THR A 467 10.63 3.71 -24.61
N GLY A 468 11.57 4.36 -23.93
CA GLY A 468 12.29 5.52 -24.46
C GLY A 468 11.38 6.75 -24.70
N SER A 469 10.15 6.77 -24.16
CA SER A 469 9.20 7.86 -24.38
C SER A 469 9.74 9.18 -23.82
N LYS A 470 9.88 10.17 -24.71
CA LYS A 470 10.31 11.53 -24.33
C LYS A 470 9.31 12.21 -23.39
N GLU A 471 8.02 11.94 -23.56
CA GLU A 471 6.96 12.49 -22.71
C GLU A 471 7.04 11.93 -21.29
N LEU A 472 7.14 10.60 -21.14
CA LEU A 472 7.25 9.96 -19.83
C LEU A 472 8.57 10.30 -19.15
N THR A 473 9.64 10.46 -19.94
CA THR A 473 10.92 10.95 -19.42
C THR A 473 10.79 12.38 -18.87
N ARG A 474 10.06 13.27 -19.56
CA ARG A 474 9.77 14.63 -19.06
C ARG A 474 8.95 14.59 -17.78
N ALA A 475 7.94 13.72 -17.71
CA ALA A 475 7.16 13.54 -16.49
C ALA A 475 8.03 13.02 -15.33
N ALA A 476 8.93 12.07 -15.57
CA ALA A 476 9.88 11.59 -14.57
C ALA A 476 10.84 12.69 -14.08
N VAL A 477 11.31 13.58 -14.97
CA VAL A 477 12.10 14.77 -14.59
C VAL A 477 11.29 15.70 -13.69
N ARG A 478 10.02 15.98 -14.01
CA ARG A 478 9.13 16.80 -13.17
C ARG A 478 8.92 16.19 -11.78
N TRP A 479 8.80 14.88 -11.70
CA TRP A 479 8.78 14.17 -10.41
C TRP A 479 10.07 14.33 -9.63
N ALA A 480 11.22 14.24 -10.29
CA ALA A 480 12.51 14.44 -9.66
C ALA A 480 12.66 15.86 -9.10
N GLU A 481 12.24 16.88 -9.85
CA GLU A 481 12.23 18.28 -9.42
C GLU A 481 11.29 18.48 -8.22
N PHE A 482 10.06 17.94 -8.29
CA PHE A 482 9.10 18.05 -7.20
C PHE A 482 9.58 17.35 -5.91
N ILE A 483 10.11 16.12 -6.03
CA ILE A 483 10.65 15.38 -4.88
C ILE A 483 11.85 16.11 -4.28
N GLN A 484 12.78 16.58 -5.13
CA GLN A 484 13.97 17.29 -4.67
C GLN A 484 13.61 18.60 -3.93
N ALA A 485 12.60 19.34 -4.41
CA ALA A 485 12.08 20.52 -3.73
C ALA A 485 11.43 20.21 -2.37
N GLY A 486 11.00 18.97 -2.15
CA GLY A 486 10.45 18.50 -0.88
C GLY A 486 11.46 17.93 0.10
N LEU A 487 12.78 18.00 -0.18
CA LEU A 487 13.83 17.49 0.71
C LEU A 487 14.33 18.56 1.70
N PRO A 488 14.79 18.17 2.92
CA PRO A 488 14.72 16.82 3.48
C PRO A 488 13.28 16.40 3.82
N PRO A 489 12.97 15.09 3.87
CA PRO A 489 11.62 14.60 4.08
C PRO A 489 11.19 14.69 5.56
N ALA A 490 11.11 15.93 6.07
CA ALA A 490 10.89 16.26 7.48
C ALA A 490 9.65 17.14 7.71
N GLY A 491 8.63 17.04 6.85
CA GLY A 491 7.38 17.77 6.97
C GLY A 491 6.28 17.19 6.09
N CYS A 492 5.03 17.44 6.44
CA CYS A 492 3.85 17.10 5.64
C CYS A 492 2.75 18.14 5.89
N LEU A 493 1.61 18.05 5.21
CA LEU A 493 0.50 18.99 5.40
C LEU A 493 -0.05 18.88 6.83
N ALA A 494 -0.30 20.02 7.48
CA ALA A 494 -0.87 20.09 8.84
C ALA A 494 -2.40 20.27 8.83
N GLU A 495 -2.97 20.81 7.76
CA GLU A 495 -4.41 20.99 7.60
C GLU A 495 -5.07 19.73 7.04
N THR A 496 -5.06 18.65 7.82
CA THR A 496 -5.49 17.30 7.39
C THR A 496 -5.80 16.41 8.60
N TRP A 497 -6.38 15.24 8.38
CA TRP A 497 -6.73 14.27 9.44
C TRP A 497 -5.50 13.71 10.18
N TYR A 498 -4.31 13.83 9.60
CA TYR A 498 -3.03 13.47 10.22
C TYR A 498 -2.25 14.69 10.74
N ARG A 499 -2.93 15.79 11.12
CA ARG A 499 -2.30 17.00 11.71
C ARG A 499 -1.30 16.67 12.82
N GLU A 500 -1.70 15.84 13.78
CA GLU A 500 -0.83 15.49 14.91
C GLU A 500 0.44 14.73 14.45
N TYR A 501 0.34 13.91 13.39
CA TYR A 501 1.53 13.34 12.75
C TYR A 501 2.44 14.43 12.19
N ALA A 502 1.88 15.40 11.47
CA ALA A 502 2.61 16.51 10.87
C ALA A 502 3.35 17.36 11.92
N GLU A 503 2.73 17.58 13.08
CA GLU A 503 3.28 18.40 14.14
C GLU A 503 4.31 17.66 15.01
N ARG A 504 4.08 16.38 15.30
CA ARG A 504 4.87 15.64 16.28
C ARG A 504 5.88 14.67 15.68
N TRP A 505 5.59 14.06 14.54
CA TRP A 505 6.36 12.95 14.00
C TRP A 505 7.18 13.36 12.78
N ALA A 506 6.56 14.04 11.82
CA ALA A 506 7.18 14.47 10.56
C ALA A 506 8.47 15.31 10.75
N PRO A 507 8.60 16.21 11.76
CA PRO A 507 9.83 16.98 11.95
C PRO A 507 11.09 16.13 12.18
N HIS A 508 10.92 14.87 12.57
CA HIS A 508 12.04 13.96 12.82
C HIS A 508 12.51 13.22 11.56
N GLY A 509 11.73 13.23 10.48
CA GLY A 509 11.99 12.55 9.21
C GLY A 509 10.76 11.77 8.72
N THR A 510 10.97 10.86 7.77
CA THR A 510 9.90 10.03 7.21
C THR A 510 10.17 8.52 7.37
N TYR A 511 9.31 7.68 6.79
CA TYR A 511 9.39 6.22 6.86
C TYR A 511 10.54 5.65 6.00
N ALA A 512 11.12 4.54 6.45
CA ALA A 512 12.24 3.87 5.81
C ALA A 512 11.98 3.58 4.32
N GLY A 513 10.82 3.03 3.95
CA GLY A 513 10.54 2.77 2.55
C GLY A 513 10.33 4.01 1.68
N LYS A 514 10.00 5.17 2.26
CA LYS A 514 9.96 6.43 1.50
C LYS A 514 11.37 6.90 1.17
N TYR A 515 12.30 6.80 2.13
CA TYR A 515 13.72 7.02 1.86
C TYR A 515 14.23 6.05 0.79
N GLY A 516 14.02 4.75 0.99
CA GLY A 516 14.48 3.70 0.07
C GLY A 516 14.03 3.90 -1.36
N ARG A 517 12.72 4.09 -1.55
CA ARG A 517 12.14 4.30 -2.88
C ARG A 517 12.59 5.62 -3.52
N THR A 518 12.83 6.66 -2.72
CA THR A 518 13.41 7.92 -3.21
C THR A 518 14.84 7.72 -3.70
N ILE A 519 15.67 7.01 -2.94
CA ILE A 519 17.04 6.65 -3.36
C ILE A 519 16.99 5.84 -4.67
N SER A 520 16.18 4.79 -4.73
CA SER A 520 15.98 3.98 -5.93
C SER A 520 15.53 4.80 -7.14
N PHE A 521 14.58 5.72 -6.95
CA PHE A 521 14.10 6.59 -8.01
C PHE A 521 15.25 7.45 -8.57
N PHE A 522 16.06 8.09 -7.72
CA PHE A 522 17.17 8.92 -8.17
C PHE A 522 18.32 8.13 -8.79
N CYS A 523 18.63 6.92 -8.28
CA CYS A 523 19.57 6.01 -8.93
C CYS A 523 19.13 5.66 -10.36
N ARG A 524 17.83 5.42 -10.57
CA ARG A 524 17.26 5.14 -11.89
C ARG A 524 17.24 6.38 -12.78
N MET A 525 16.91 7.55 -12.24
CA MET A 525 16.99 8.81 -12.99
C MET A 525 18.41 9.09 -13.49
N GLN A 526 19.44 8.82 -12.67
CA GLN A 526 20.81 8.93 -13.13
C GLN A 526 21.10 7.99 -14.30
N ARG A 527 20.73 6.71 -14.20
CA ARG A 527 20.91 5.75 -15.31
C ARG A 527 20.16 6.16 -16.58
N LEU A 528 18.92 6.64 -16.43
CA LEU A 528 18.08 7.07 -17.54
C LEU A 528 18.61 8.34 -18.22
N ARG A 529 19.21 9.26 -17.47
CA ARG A 529 19.59 10.60 -17.96
C ARG A 529 21.09 10.81 -18.16
N GLY A 530 21.93 9.97 -17.56
CA GLY A 530 23.38 10.16 -17.50
C GLY A 530 23.81 11.39 -16.68
N ASP A 531 22.92 11.94 -15.84
CA ASP A 531 23.17 13.16 -15.08
C ASP A 531 23.53 12.86 -13.62
N GLU A 532 24.78 13.13 -13.26
CA GLU A 532 25.36 12.85 -11.94
C GLU A 532 24.63 13.56 -10.79
N ARG A 533 23.92 14.66 -11.07
CA ARG A 533 23.17 15.40 -10.03
C ARG A 533 22.11 14.51 -9.39
N TYR A 534 21.50 13.58 -10.12
CA TYR A 534 20.56 12.64 -9.53
C TYR A 534 21.23 11.69 -8.53
N GLY A 535 22.46 11.22 -8.81
CA GLY A 535 23.26 10.45 -7.86
C GLY A 535 23.63 11.22 -6.60
N GLN A 536 23.91 12.52 -6.74
CA GLN A 536 24.16 13.40 -5.60
C GLN A 536 22.91 13.52 -4.70
N VAL A 537 21.72 13.66 -5.29
CA VAL A 537 20.47 13.66 -4.52
C VAL A 537 20.23 12.31 -3.84
N ALA A 538 20.48 11.18 -4.53
CA ALA A 538 20.38 9.86 -3.92
C ALA A 538 21.31 9.70 -2.70
N ARG A 539 22.56 10.19 -2.79
CA ARG A 539 23.51 10.22 -1.66
C ARG A 539 23.06 11.13 -0.52
N GLN A 540 22.48 12.30 -0.83
CA GLN A 540 21.92 13.19 0.19
C GLN A 540 20.78 12.52 0.96
N VAL A 541 19.85 11.87 0.26
CA VAL A 541 18.73 11.15 0.87
C VAL A 541 19.22 9.95 1.68
N ALA A 542 20.23 9.22 1.18
CA ALA A 542 20.85 8.12 1.93
C ALA A 542 21.56 8.59 3.20
N ALA A 543 22.26 9.72 3.16
CA ALA A 543 22.91 10.31 4.33
C ALA A 543 21.87 10.68 5.41
N ASP A 544 20.76 11.31 5.02
CA ASP A 544 19.66 11.64 5.93
C ASP A 544 18.98 10.38 6.50
N ALA A 545 18.71 9.37 5.65
CA ALA A 545 18.11 8.12 6.07
C ALA A 545 18.99 7.36 7.07
N VAL A 546 20.27 7.17 6.76
CA VAL A 546 21.20 6.41 7.61
C VAL A 546 21.44 7.12 8.93
N SER A 547 21.69 8.44 8.91
CA SER A 547 21.91 9.22 10.12
C SER A 547 20.69 9.30 11.04
N ARG A 548 19.48 9.04 10.55
CA ARG A 548 18.25 9.06 11.38
C ARG A 548 17.74 7.69 11.76
N LEU A 549 17.89 6.69 10.89
CA LEU A 549 17.23 5.39 11.05
C LEU A 549 18.16 4.31 11.56
N HIS A 550 19.46 4.36 11.22
CA HIS A 550 20.41 3.36 11.66
C HIS A 550 20.61 3.44 13.18
N TYR A 551 20.59 2.29 13.86
CA TYR A 551 20.83 2.20 15.28
C TYR A 551 21.42 0.82 15.62
N LYS A 552 22.68 0.80 16.06
CA LYS A 552 23.39 -0.41 16.55
C LYS A 552 23.23 -1.65 15.66
N GLY A 553 23.32 -1.44 14.36
CA GLY A 553 23.25 -2.49 13.35
C GLY A 553 21.85 -2.88 12.92
N LEU A 554 20.81 -2.08 13.20
CA LEU A 554 19.47 -2.22 12.63
C LEU A 554 19.01 -0.88 12.05
N PHE A 555 18.08 -0.92 11.10
CA PHE A 555 17.34 0.26 10.67
C PHE A 555 15.96 0.28 11.32
N ARG A 556 15.59 1.46 11.84
CA ARG A 556 14.23 1.75 12.29
C ARG A 556 13.29 1.98 11.11
N GLY A 557 12.00 1.72 11.31
CA GLY A 557 10.95 2.06 10.36
C GLY A 557 10.70 3.57 10.24
N HIS A 558 10.88 4.31 11.34
CA HIS A 558 10.75 5.77 11.40
C HIS A 558 11.67 6.32 12.52
N PRO A 559 12.22 7.54 12.43
CA PRO A 559 13.19 8.03 13.43
C PRO A 559 12.60 8.11 14.85
N ALA A 560 11.31 8.38 14.95
CA ALA A 560 10.56 8.44 16.21
C ALA A 560 10.02 7.08 16.70
N LYS A 561 10.44 5.96 16.10
CA LYS A 561 10.09 4.61 16.56
C LYS A 561 11.33 3.88 17.08
N PRO A 562 11.24 3.11 18.18
CA PRO A 562 12.33 2.25 18.63
C PRO A 562 12.33 0.89 17.89
N TYR A 563 11.74 0.80 16.70
CA TYR A 563 11.46 -0.47 16.03
C TYR A 563 12.02 -0.52 14.61
N TYR A 564 12.70 -1.62 14.27
CA TYR A 564 12.58 -2.18 12.92
C TYR A 564 11.13 -2.58 12.75
N GLU A 565 10.49 -2.14 11.67
CA GLU A 565 9.09 -2.44 11.41
C GLU A 565 8.89 -2.62 9.90
N SER A 566 8.43 -3.80 9.48
CA SER A 566 8.34 -4.10 8.04
C SER A 566 7.22 -3.36 7.32
N ILE A 567 6.14 -2.99 8.02
CA ILE A 567 5.09 -2.14 7.43
C ILE A 567 5.57 -0.70 7.14
N ASP A 568 6.68 -0.29 7.75
CA ASP A 568 7.38 0.95 7.42
C ASP A 568 8.39 0.76 6.27
N ASP A 569 8.36 -0.43 5.65
CA ASP A 569 9.10 -0.80 4.43
C ASP A 569 10.63 -0.66 4.59
N VAL A 570 11.17 -1.10 5.73
CA VAL A 570 12.64 -1.10 5.95
C VAL A 570 13.37 -1.87 4.84
N GLY A 571 12.79 -2.94 4.32
CA GLY A 571 13.35 -3.69 3.19
C GLY A 571 13.57 -2.83 1.94
N ASP A 572 12.67 -1.89 1.62
CA ASP A 572 12.86 -0.97 0.49
C ASP A 572 14.01 0.02 0.74
N LEU A 573 14.26 0.43 1.99
CA LEU A 573 15.47 1.18 2.34
C LEU A 573 16.73 0.36 2.04
N LEU A 574 16.76 -0.90 2.45
CA LEU A 574 17.91 -1.78 2.20
C LEU A 574 18.15 -1.97 0.69
N VAL A 575 17.09 -2.14 -0.10
CA VAL A 575 17.18 -2.23 -1.57
C VAL A 575 17.75 -0.93 -2.16
N GLY A 576 17.22 0.24 -1.77
CA GLY A 576 17.69 1.53 -2.26
C GLY A 576 19.16 1.79 -1.93
N LEU A 577 19.59 1.43 -0.72
CA LEU A 577 21.00 1.54 -0.30
C LEU A 577 21.93 0.64 -1.12
N LEU A 578 21.53 -0.61 -1.41
CA LEU A 578 22.30 -1.49 -2.30
C LEU A 578 22.35 -0.97 -3.74
N GLU A 579 21.27 -0.38 -4.25
CA GLU A 579 21.23 0.23 -5.58
C GLU A 579 22.20 1.40 -5.71
N LEU A 580 22.31 2.21 -4.66
CA LEU A 580 23.23 3.33 -4.61
C LEU A 580 24.69 2.88 -4.46
N ASP A 581 24.93 1.81 -3.71
CA ASP A 581 26.27 1.20 -3.58
C ASP A 581 26.79 0.71 -4.94
N GLU A 582 25.96 -0.06 -5.67
CA GLU A 582 26.27 -0.55 -7.02
C GLU A 582 26.55 0.62 -7.98
N LEU A 583 25.70 1.66 -7.97
CA LEU A 583 25.89 2.84 -8.81
C LEU A 583 27.22 3.55 -8.53
N THR A 584 27.63 3.63 -7.26
CA THR A 584 28.91 4.24 -6.87
C THR A 584 30.11 3.38 -7.29
N ALA A 585 29.99 2.05 -7.20
CA ALA A 585 31.02 1.12 -7.65
C ALA A 585 31.21 1.18 -9.18
N ASP A 586 30.13 1.26 -9.95
CA ASP A 586 30.17 1.38 -11.42
C ASP A 586 30.95 2.64 -11.83
N GLN A 587 30.68 3.79 -11.20
CA GLN A 587 31.41 5.04 -11.46
C GLN A 587 32.91 4.97 -11.13
N ALA A 588 33.25 4.31 -10.02
CA ALA A 588 34.65 4.12 -9.63
C ALA A 588 35.40 3.20 -10.61
N SER A 589 34.69 2.29 -11.29
CA SER A 589 35.28 1.42 -12.32
C SER A 589 35.51 2.14 -13.65
N VAL A 590 34.59 3.04 -14.05
CA VAL A 590 34.72 3.85 -15.27
C VAL A 590 35.88 4.85 -15.14
N THR A 591 35.98 5.56 -14.02
CA THR A 591 37.05 6.54 -13.76
C THR A 591 38.45 5.92 -13.71
N ARG A 592 38.59 4.63 -13.39
CA ARG A 592 39.88 3.91 -13.43
C ARG A 592 40.29 3.41 -14.82
N ASN A 593 39.35 3.40 -15.77
CA ASN A 593 39.56 2.85 -17.11
C ASN A 593 39.63 3.94 -18.20
N GLU A 594 39.60 5.22 -17.84
CA GLU A 594 39.95 6.29 -18.78
C GLU A 594 41.49 6.35 -18.90
N PRO A 595 42.06 6.19 -20.12
CA PRO A 595 43.50 6.33 -20.30
C PRO A 595 43.93 7.78 -20.04
N GLU A 596 44.98 7.95 -19.23
CA GLU A 596 45.65 9.24 -18.98
C GLU A 596 46.15 9.92 -20.25
#